data_AF-A0A7S1VI85-F1
#
_entry.id   AF-A0A7S1VI85-F1
#
_cell.length_a   1.000
_cell.length_b   1.000
_cell.length_c   1.000
_cell.angle_alpha   90.00
_cell.angle_beta   90.00
_cell.angle_gamma   90.00
#
_symmetry.space_group_name_H-M   'P 1'
#
loop_
_entity.id
_entity.type
_entity.pdbx_description
1 polymer ?
#
loop_
_entity_poly.entity_id
_entity_poly.type
_entity_poly.pdbx_seq_one_letter_code
_entity_poly.pdbx_strand_id
1 'polypeptide(L)'
;MAVTTIRPSTTTTKVKPRETKRSMEKSGQKESAPSSITQKPVWSSGVAFYPPSTKYWRIGNEWYDLSNFDHPGGNQILQLARDRFEDCTFVFEAHHHNYIRARSILKKYKVTTTSDETTIGGNGKKQYPQLLGHNAFYSVIRRRVADYLKEVNCKEGGPTQECVVLFWVVFFLWLTGESVSYMTGNIAVSLFTGIVGAWLGAFGHNWVHQPKYKRWGWALLSLDTVGFSSEAWYREHLL
;
A
#
# COMPACT_ATOMS: atom_id res chain seq x y z
N MET A 1 21.86 -19.11 40.97
CA MET A 1 21.80 -18.15 39.84
C MET A 1 21.11 -16.89 40.37
N ALA A 2 21.86 -15.81 40.54
CA ALA A 2 21.35 -14.56 41.13
C ALA A 2 20.65 -13.72 40.06
N VAL A 3 19.44 -13.28 40.34
CA VAL A 3 18.63 -12.38 39.51
C VAL A 3 18.84 -10.96 40.04
N THR A 4 19.57 -10.13 39.28
CA THR A 4 19.80 -8.72 39.60
C THR A 4 18.72 -7.87 38.93
N THR A 5 17.83 -7.31 39.75
CA THR A 5 16.77 -6.40 39.31
C THR A 5 17.31 -4.97 39.27
N ILE A 6 17.37 -4.35 38.08
CA ILE A 6 17.77 -2.95 37.90
C ILE A 6 16.52 -2.07 37.94
N ARG A 7 16.44 -1.15 38.90
CA ARG A 7 15.43 -0.06 38.93
C ARG A 7 15.96 1.18 38.21
N PRO A 8 15.15 1.88 37.39
CA PRO A 8 15.52 3.18 36.86
C PRO A 8 15.18 4.31 37.84
N SER A 9 16.07 5.30 37.96
CA SER A 9 15.84 6.53 38.72
C SER A 9 15.30 7.63 37.78
N THR A 10 14.20 8.24 38.18
CA THR A 10 13.59 9.39 37.50
C THR A 10 14.02 10.67 38.22
N THR A 11 14.88 11.46 37.55
CA THR A 11 15.22 12.80 38.02
C THR A 11 14.46 13.81 37.17
N THR A 12 13.47 14.47 37.77
CA THR A 12 12.61 15.47 37.14
C THR A 12 13.16 16.87 37.40
N THR A 13 13.84 17.48 36.41
CA THR A 13 14.32 18.86 36.53
C THR A 13 13.27 19.84 35.98
N LYS A 14 12.64 20.61 36.87
CA LYS A 14 11.74 21.73 36.52
C LYS A 14 12.55 22.90 35.96
N VAL A 15 12.30 23.28 34.71
CA VAL A 15 12.84 24.52 34.10
C VAL A 15 11.75 25.59 34.12
N LYS A 16 12.07 26.75 34.70
CA LYS A 16 11.21 27.94 34.81
C LYS A 16 11.25 28.73 33.49
N PRO A 17 10.13 29.28 32.97
CA PRO A 17 10.16 30.07 31.75
C PRO A 17 10.72 31.47 32.00
N ARG A 18 11.63 31.93 31.13
CA ARG A 18 12.21 33.27 31.13
C ARG A 18 11.45 34.13 30.12
N GLU A 19 10.58 35.02 30.61
CA GLU A 19 9.99 36.08 29.81
C GLU A 19 11.09 37.02 29.32
N THR A 20 11.19 37.21 28.01
CA THR A 20 12.01 38.26 27.41
C THR A 20 11.13 39.07 26.48
N LYS A 21 10.68 40.24 26.96
CA LYS A 21 10.10 41.29 26.13
C LYS A 21 11.19 41.82 25.20
N ARG A 22 10.99 41.75 23.88
CA ARG A 22 11.80 42.51 22.91
C ARG A 22 10.88 43.22 21.94
N SER A 23 11.14 44.52 21.83
CA SER A 23 10.44 45.56 21.08
C SER A 23 10.28 45.24 19.60
N MET A 24 9.08 45.44 19.07
CA MET A 24 8.81 45.49 17.63
C MET A 24 9.30 46.82 17.06
N GLU A 25 10.34 46.77 16.23
CA GLU A 25 10.75 47.85 15.34
C GLU A 25 10.24 47.51 13.94
N LYS A 26 9.35 48.35 13.40
CA LYS A 26 8.76 48.21 12.06
C LYS A 26 9.79 48.59 11.02
N SER A 27 10.27 47.61 10.27
CA SER A 27 10.99 47.80 9.00
C SER A 27 10.21 47.05 7.92
N GLY A 28 9.63 47.81 6.99
CA GLY A 28 8.85 47.27 5.89
C GLY A 28 9.74 46.77 4.77
N GLN A 29 9.63 45.48 4.46
CA GLN A 29 9.80 44.97 3.11
C GLN A 29 8.67 43.97 2.86
N LYS A 30 7.78 44.30 1.92
CA LYS A 30 6.84 43.33 1.33
C LYS A 30 7.68 42.36 0.48
N GLU A 31 8.18 41.31 1.10
CA GLU A 31 8.48 40.08 0.34
C GLU A 31 7.15 39.51 -0.13
N SER A 32 6.87 39.66 -1.43
CA SER A 32 5.79 38.92 -2.07
C SER A 32 6.13 37.44 -2.00
N ALA A 33 5.42 36.73 -1.12
CA ALA A 33 5.49 35.28 -1.05
C ALA A 33 5.25 34.67 -2.45
N PRO A 34 6.04 33.68 -2.88
CA PRO A 34 5.80 33.00 -4.14
C PRO A 34 4.39 32.41 -4.08
N SER A 35 3.58 32.68 -5.11
CA SER A 35 2.22 32.17 -5.25
C SER A 35 2.27 30.64 -5.21
N SER A 36 1.96 30.06 -4.05
CA SER A 36 1.78 28.63 -3.91
C SER A 36 0.64 28.22 -4.84
N ILE A 37 0.96 27.45 -5.87
CA ILE A 37 -0.07 26.76 -6.65
C ILE A 37 -0.78 25.85 -5.66
N THR A 38 -1.99 26.24 -5.23
CA THR A 38 -2.83 25.43 -4.36
C THR A 38 -3.31 24.25 -5.19
N GLN A 39 -2.54 23.16 -5.22
CA GLN A 39 -2.92 21.95 -5.94
C GLN A 39 -4.28 21.49 -5.46
N LYS A 40 -5.21 21.25 -6.40
CA LYS A 40 -6.54 20.74 -6.07
C LYS A 40 -6.40 19.33 -5.48
N PRO A 41 -7.02 19.04 -4.33
CA PRO A 41 -6.92 17.72 -3.74
C PRO A 41 -7.64 16.68 -4.60
N VAL A 42 -7.06 15.50 -4.71
CA VAL A 42 -7.72 14.28 -5.21
C VAL A 42 -8.19 13.47 -4.00
N TRP A 43 -9.45 13.04 -3.99
CA TRP A 43 -10.04 12.35 -2.85
C TRP A 43 -10.03 10.84 -3.03
N SER A 44 -9.58 10.11 -2.01
CA SER A 44 -9.67 8.65 -1.96
C SER A 44 -9.93 8.18 -0.53
N SER A 45 -10.92 7.31 -0.33
CA SER A 45 -11.34 6.83 1.01
C SER A 45 -11.60 7.96 2.03
N GLY A 46 -12.11 9.12 1.58
CA GLY A 46 -12.34 10.28 2.44
C GLY A 46 -11.07 11.08 2.82
N VAL A 47 -9.91 10.71 2.28
CA VAL A 47 -8.63 11.39 2.50
C VAL A 47 -8.26 12.20 1.25
N ALA A 48 -7.80 13.43 1.45
CA ALA A 48 -7.29 14.29 0.39
C ALA A 48 -5.81 14.00 0.11
N PHE A 49 -5.48 13.83 -1.17
CA PHE A 49 -4.14 13.63 -1.69
C PHE A 49 -3.76 14.77 -2.63
N TYR A 50 -2.48 15.10 -2.70
CA TYR A 50 -1.94 16.19 -3.51
C TYR A 50 -0.87 15.65 -4.47
N PRO A 51 -1.28 14.87 -5.49
CA PRO A 51 -0.33 14.30 -6.42
C PRO A 51 0.35 15.41 -7.23
N PRO A 52 1.67 15.30 -7.46
CA PRO A 52 2.44 16.30 -8.17
C PRO A 52 2.15 16.28 -9.66
N SER A 53 1.50 15.25 -10.20
CA SER A 53 1.08 15.19 -11.60
C SER A 53 -0.25 14.45 -11.72
N THR A 54 -1.12 14.93 -12.61
CA THR A 54 -2.35 14.23 -13.01
C THR A 54 -2.12 13.25 -14.16
N LYS A 55 -0.91 13.25 -14.75
CA LYS A 55 -0.58 12.44 -15.93
C LYS A 55 0.56 11.45 -15.68
N TYR A 56 1.60 11.84 -14.96
CA TYR A 56 2.82 11.05 -14.82
C TYR A 56 2.97 10.44 -13.43
N TRP A 57 3.72 9.34 -13.38
CA TRP A 57 4.12 8.65 -12.15
C TRP A 57 5.55 9.01 -11.83
N ARG A 58 5.81 9.33 -10.55
CA ARG A 58 7.17 9.49 -10.05
C ARG A 58 7.63 8.20 -9.38
N ILE A 59 8.71 7.61 -9.88
CA ILE A 59 9.30 6.36 -9.35
C ILE A 59 10.82 6.51 -9.41
N GLY A 60 11.53 6.27 -8.31
CA GLY A 60 12.98 6.38 -8.25
C GLY A 60 13.49 7.78 -8.60
N ASN A 61 12.76 8.83 -8.18
CA ASN A 61 13.06 10.22 -8.52
C ASN A 61 13.09 10.52 -10.04
N GLU A 62 12.36 9.73 -10.82
CA GLU A 62 12.22 9.87 -12.28
C GLU A 62 10.74 9.85 -12.66
N TRP A 63 10.40 10.41 -13.82
CA TRP A 63 9.03 10.52 -14.30
C TRP A 63 8.72 9.51 -15.42
N TYR A 64 7.52 8.94 -15.37
CA TYR A 64 7.06 7.92 -16.31
C TYR A 64 5.63 8.18 -16.78
N ASP A 65 5.37 7.95 -18.06
CA ASP A 65 4.02 7.93 -18.64
C ASP A 65 3.53 6.48 -18.77
N LEU A 66 2.73 6.03 -17.80
CA LEU A 66 2.18 4.67 -17.77
C LEU A 66 0.74 4.60 -18.32
N SER A 67 0.25 5.64 -18.99
CA SER A 67 -1.15 5.71 -19.47
C SER A 67 -1.53 4.56 -20.39
N ASN A 68 -0.60 4.11 -21.24
CA ASN A 68 -0.79 3.03 -22.21
C ASN A 68 -0.14 1.70 -21.77
N PHE A 69 0.27 1.57 -20.50
CA PHE A 69 0.88 0.34 -20.01
C PHE A 69 -0.20 -0.62 -19.50
N ASP A 70 -0.27 -1.81 -20.11
CA ASP A 70 -1.12 -2.89 -19.62
C ASP A 70 -0.46 -3.57 -18.40
N HIS A 71 -0.86 -3.13 -17.21
CA HIS A 71 -0.24 -3.57 -15.96
C HIS A 71 -0.78 -4.95 -15.53
N PRO A 72 0.10 -5.93 -15.23
CA PRO A 72 -0.35 -7.25 -14.74
C PRO A 72 -1.18 -7.18 -13.46
N GLY A 73 -0.90 -6.19 -12.59
CA GLY A 73 -1.69 -5.87 -11.39
C GLY A 73 -3.04 -5.19 -11.67
N GLY A 74 -3.34 -4.85 -12.93
CA GLY A 74 -4.51 -4.09 -13.36
C GLY A 74 -4.31 -2.58 -13.38
N ASN A 75 -5.02 -1.88 -14.27
CA ASN A 75 -4.85 -0.44 -14.49
C ASN A 75 -5.36 0.43 -13.34
N GLN A 76 -6.34 -0.07 -12.57
CA GLN A 76 -6.86 0.63 -11.39
C GLN A 76 -5.74 0.89 -10.37
N ILE A 77 -4.81 -0.05 -10.17
CA ILE A 77 -3.71 0.13 -9.21
C ILE A 77 -2.72 1.20 -9.65
N LEU A 78 -2.46 1.28 -10.96
CA LEU A 78 -1.61 2.33 -11.51
C LEU A 78 -2.24 3.70 -11.28
N GLN A 79 -3.53 3.85 -11.59
CA GLN A 79 -4.24 5.12 -11.40
C GLN A 79 -4.26 5.53 -9.93
N LEU A 80 -4.57 4.60 -9.02
CA LEU A 80 -4.52 4.86 -7.59
C LEU A 80 -3.11 5.27 -7.12
N ALA A 81 -2.06 4.64 -7.65
CA ALA A 81 -0.68 5.01 -7.32
C ALA A 81 -0.38 6.47 -7.76
N ARG A 82 -0.77 6.86 -8.97
CA ARG A 82 -0.61 8.23 -9.47
C ARG A 82 -1.33 9.25 -8.61
N ASP A 83 -2.58 8.94 -8.28
CA ASP A 83 -3.52 9.91 -7.72
C ASP A 83 -3.33 10.08 -6.21
N ARG A 84 -2.73 9.09 -5.53
CA ARG A 84 -2.53 9.09 -4.07
C ARG A 84 -1.12 9.43 -3.63
N PHE A 85 -0.10 9.12 -4.41
CA PHE A 85 1.28 9.31 -3.95
C PHE A 85 1.95 10.46 -4.68
N GLU A 86 2.76 11.21 -3.93
CA GLU A 86 3.72 12.11 -4.55
C GLU A 86 4.86 11.37 -5.26
N ASP A 87 5.20 10.21 -4.73
CA ASP A 87 6.23 9.33 -5.26
C ASP A 87 5.85 7.88 -4.95
N CYS A 88 5.82 7.04 -5.98
CA CYS A 88 5.38 5.66 -5.93
C CYS A 88 6.54 4.67 -5.70
N THR A 89 7.76 5.12 -5.37
CA THR A 89 8.95 4.26 -5.32
C THR A 89 8.80 3.12 -4.35
N PHE A 90 8.33 3.38 -3.14
CA PHE A 90 8.22 2.31 -2.13
C PHE A 90 7.14 1.29 -2.50
N VAL A 91 6.00 1.76 -2.99
CA VAL A 91 4.94 0.89 -3.52
C VAL A 91 5.48 0.05 -4.68
N PHE A 92 6.15 0.68 -5.64
CA PHE A 92 6.75 -0.02 -6.79
C PHE A 92 7.74 -1.09 -6.32
N GLU A 93 8.64 -0.75 -5.41
CA GLU A 93 9.63 -1.69 -4.89
C GLU A 93 8.99 -2.83 -4.08
N ALA A 94 7.96 -2.55 -3.27
CA ALA A 94 7.31 -3.55 -2.44
C ALA A 94 6.57 -4.62 -3.27
N HIS A 95 5.90 -4.22 -4.35
CA HIS A 95 4.99 -5.10 -5.09
C HIS A 95 5.64 -5.84 -6.26
N HIS A 96 6.80 -5.41 -6.76
CA HIS A 96 7.45 -6.03 -7.91
C HIS A 96 8.54 -7.01 -7.49
N HIS A 97 8.12 -8.24 -7.21
CA HIS A 97 9.03 -9.33 -6.81
C HIS A 97 10.20 -9.54 -7.80
N ASN A 98 9.88 -9.64 -9.10
CA ASN A 98 10.89 -9.62 -10.17
C ASN A 98 11.23 -8.16 -10.55
N TYR A 99 11.86 -7.45 -9.61
CA TYR A 99 12.15 -6.03 -9.76
C TYR A 99 13.08 -5.72 -10.94
N ILE A 100 13.95 -6.66 -11.33
CA ILE A 100 14.87 -6.50 -12.48
C ILE A 100 14.06 -6.37 -13.77
N ARG A 101 13.12 -7.31 -14.00
CA ARG A 101 12.20 -7.25 -15.15
C ARG A 101 11.33 -6.00 -15.10
N ALA A 102 10.74 -5.71 -13.94
CA ALA A 102 9.85 -4.55 -13.76
C ALA A 102 10.58 -3.23 -14.10
N ARG A 103 11.79 -3.01 -13.57
CA ARG A 103 12.60 -1.83 -13.87
C ARG A 103 13.01 -1.76 -15.35
N SER A 104 13.30 -2.90 -15.97
CA SER A 104 13.60 -2.94 -17.41
C SER A 104 12.42 -2.52 -18.28
N ILE A 105 11.19 -2.90 -17.90
CA ILE A 105 9.97 -2.47 -18.59
C ILE A 105 9.72 -0.99 -18.32
N LEU A 106 9.85 -0.55 -17.06
CA LEU A 106 9.62 0.82 -16.62
C LEU A 106 10.44 1.84 -17.43
N LYS A 107 11.71 1.51 -17.76
CA LYS A 107 12.58 2.37 -18.60
C LYS A 107 11.96 2.78 -19.94
N LYS A 108 11.11 1.95 -20.54
CA LYS A 108 10.47 2.24 -21.84
C LYS A 108 9.48 3.40 -21.77
N TYR A 109 8.98 3.68 -20.58
CA TYR A 109 7.97 4.71 -20.32
C TYR A 109 8.57 5.97 -19.70
N LYS A 110 9.91 6.04 -19.58
CA LYS A 110 10.60 7.18 -18.99
C LYS A 110 10.36 8.42 -19.84
N VAL A 111 9.92 9.50 -19.20
CA VAL A 111 9.77 10.80 -19.84
C VAL A 111 11.08 11.56 -19.70
N THR A 112 11.56 12.14 -20.80
CA THR A 112 12.66 13.12 -20.75
C THR A 112 12.06 14.46 -20.36
N THR A 113 11.98 14.69 -19.06
CA THR A 113 11.41 15.92 -18.49
C THR A 113 12.22 17.13 -18.96
N THR A 114 11.62 18.06 -19.70
CA THR A 114 12.15 19.43 -19.84
C THR A 114 11.87 20.20 -18.54
N SER A 115 12.69 21.22 -18.26
CA SER A 115 12.81 21.93 -16.98
C SER A 115 11.51 22.42 -16.31
N ASP A 116 10.40 22.50 -17.05
CA ASP A 116 9.12 23.03 -16.56
C ASP A 116 8.25 21.98 -15.82
N GLU A 117 8.54 20.68 -15.96
CA GLU A 117 7.83 19.63 -15.22
C GLU A 117 8.57 19.23 -13.92
N THR A 118 9.87 19.55 -13.82
CA THR A 118 10.66 19.42 -12.58
C THR A 118 10.27 20.41 -11.47
N THR A 119 9.52 21.46 -11.81
CA THR A 119 8.93 22.42 -10.87
C THR A 119 7.54 22.02 -10.38
N ILE A 120 6.95 20.95 -10.93
CA ILE A 120 5.63 20.47 -10.50
C ILE A 120 5.83 19.54 -9.30
N GLY A 121 5.65 20.11 -8.10
CA GLY A 121 5.51 19.34 -6.86
C GLY A 121 6.72 19.44 -5.92
N GLY A 122 6.84 20.59 -5.26
CA GLY A 122 7.62 20.75 -4.04
C GLY A 122 8.34 22.09 -3.98
N ASN A 123 7.89 22.98 -3.09
CA ASN A 123 8.75 24.05 -2.57
C ASN A 123 10.12 23.45 -2.24
N GLY A 124 11.20 24.09 -2.73
CA GLY A 124 12.53 23.52 -2.74
C GLY A 124 12.97 22.84 -1.43
N LYS A 125 13.75 21.76 -1.58
CA LYS A 125 14.42 20.89 -0.57
C LYS A 125 13.81 19.51 -0.27
N LYS A 126 12.70 19.08 -0.90
CA LYS A 126 12.20 17.70 -0.70
C LYS A 126 13.07 16.70 -1.48
N GLN A 127 13.74 15.80 -0.78
CA GLN A 127 14.45 14.67 -1.40
C GLN A 127 13.48 13.51 -1.63
N TYR A 128 13.45 12.99 -2.86
CA TYR A 128 12.64 11.82 -3.21
C TYR A 128 13.50 10.55 -3.21
N PRO A 129 12.90 9.39 -2.88
CA PRO A 129 13.62 8.13 -2.83
C PRO A 129 14.13 7.72 -4.21
N GLN A 130 15.33 7.13 -4.22
CA GLN A 130 15.90 6.47 -5.39
C GLN A 130 15.47 5.00 -5.41
N LEU A 131 15.56 4.36 -6.59
CA LEU A 131 15.37 2.91 -6.68
C LEU A 131 16.39 2.19 -5.78
N LEU A 132 15.94 1.13 -5.11
CA LEU A 132 16.80 0.39 -4.19
C LEU A 132 17.98 -0.27 -4.93
N GLY A 133 19.17 -0.23 -4.32
CA GLY A 133 20.35 -0.94 -4.82
C GLY A 133 20.15 -2.46 -4.86
N HIS A 134 20.95 -3.16 -5.66
CA HIS A 134 20.88 -4.63 -5.80
C HIS A 134 21.22 -5.39 -4.51
N ASN A 135 21.97 -4.74 -3.62
CA ASN A 135 22.38 -5.28 -2.33
C ASN A 135 21.56 -4.72 -1.16
N ALA A 136 20.54 -3.90 -1.44
CA ALA A 136 19.60 -3.46 -0.42
C ALA A 136 18.83 -4.66 0.15
N PHE A 137 18.51 -4.62 1.44
CA PHE A 137 17.84 -5.70 2.17
C PHE A 137 16.63 -6.28 1.41
N TYR A 138 15.69 -5.43 0.99
CA TYR A 138 14.49 -5.87 0.26
C TYR A 138 14.80 -6.44 -1.13
N SER A 139 15.80 -5.91 -1.85
CA SER A 139 16.25 -6.47 -3.13
C SER A 139 16.82 -7.88 -2.96
N VAL A 140 17.56 -8.11 -1.87
CA VAL A 140 18.11 -9.43 -1.53
C VAL A 140 17.00 -10.42 -1.23
N ILE A 141 16.03 -10.03 -0.39
CA ILE A 141 14.90 -10.90 -0.03
C ILE A 141 14.08 -11.28 -1.26
N ARG A 142 13.68 -10.30 -2.08
CA ARG A 142 12.91 -10.56 -3.31
C ARG A 142 13.63 -11.51 -4.24
N ARG A 143 14.93 -11.33 -4.46
CA ARG A 143 15.72 -12.25 -5.31
C ARG A 143 15.73 -13.67 -4.73
N ARG A 144 16.01 -13.84 -3.43
CA ARG A 144 16.03 -15.16 -2.78
C ARG A 144 14.68 -15.86 -2.86
N VAL A 145 13.59 -15.14 -2.58
CA VAL A 145 12.24 -15.71 -2.67
C VAL A 145 11.87 -16.02 -4.13
N ALA A 146 12.33 -15.21 -5.11
CA ALA A 146 12.08 -15.48 -6.53
C ALA A 146 12.80 -16.74 -7.01
N ASP A 147 14.03 -16.95 -6.53
CA ASP A 147 14.82 -18.12 -6.90
C ASP A 147 14.25 -19.38 -6.23
N TYR A 148 13.91 -19.32 -4.94
CA TYR A 148 13.21 -20.40 -4.24
C TYR A 148 11.88 -20.79 -4.91
N LEU A 149 11.05 -19.81 -5.28
CA LEU A 149 9.78 -20.07 -5.96
C LEU A 149 9.97 -20.78 -7.31
N LYS A 150 11.06 -20.50 -8.04
CA LYS A 150 11.39 -21.24 -9.27
C LYS A 150 11.82 -22.67 -8.97
N GLU A 151 12.61 -22.88 -7.91
CA GLU A 151 13.10 -24.19 -7.49
C GLU A 151 11.95 -25.14 -7.12
N VAL A 152 10.93 -24.63 -6.40
CA VAL A 152 9.73 -25.41 -6.04
C VAL A 152 8.65 -25.45 -7.13
N ASN A 153 8.99 -25.06 -8.37
CA ASN A 153 8.09 -25.01 -9.52
C ASN A 153 6.82 -24.14 -9.32
N CYS A 154 6.89 -23.11 -8.47
CA CYS A 154 5.83 -22.14 -8.21
C CYS A 154 6.19 -20.77 -8.83
N LYS A 155 6.46 -20.76 -10.15
CA LYS A 155 7.00 -19.56 -10.84
C LYS A 155 6.08 -18.34 -10.77
N GLU A 156 4.77 -18.55 -10.73
CA GLU A 156 3.77 -17.47 -10.72
C GLU A 156 3.33 -17.05 -9.31
N GLY A 157 3.72 -17.78 -8.26
CA GLY A 157 3.36 -17.45 -6.87
C GLY A 157 1.86 -17.55 -6.56
N GLY A 158 1.09 -18.30 -7.36
CA GLY A 158 -0.34 -18.50 -7.16
C GLY A 158 -0.68 -19.56 -6.09
N PRO A 159 -1.97 -19.70 -5.72
CA PRO A 159 -2.41 -20.74 -4.79
C PRO A 159 -2.21 -22.14 -5.37
N THR A 160 -1.93 -23.11 -4.50
CA THR A 160 -1.90 -24.54 -4.87
C THR A 160 -3.32 -25.07 -5.07
N GLN A 161 -3.45 -26.27 -5.66
CA GLN A 161 -4.76 -26.91 -5.84
C GLN A 161 -5.44 -27.20 -4.49
N GLU A 162 -4.67 -27.63 -3.49
CA GLU A 162 -5.14 -27.88 -2.13
C GLU A 162 -5.68 -26.60 -1.50
N CYS A 163 -5.03 -25.46 -1.73
CA CYS A 163 -5.49 -24.15 -1.27
C CYS A 163 -6.83 -23.76 -1.90
N VAL A 164 -7.01 -24.02 -3.20
CA VAL A 164 -8.29 -23.77 -3.90
C VAL A 164 -9.39 -24.69 -3.40
N VAL A 165 -9.11 -25.98 -3.20
CA VAL A 165 -10.08 -26.93 -2.63
C VAL A 165 -10.48 -26.51 -1.22
N LEU A 166 -9.51 -26.14 -0.38
CA LEU A 166 -9.76 -25.67 0.99
C LEU A 166 -10.62 -24.41 1.00
N PHE A 167 -10.39 -23.46 0.09
CA PHE A 167 -11.24 -22.27 -0.07
C PHE A 167 -12.71 -22.65 -0.30
N TRP A 168 -12.98 -23.56 -1.23
CA TRP A 168 -14.36 -23.99 -1.51
C TRP A 168 -14.99 -24.74 -0.33
N VAL A 169 -14.23 -25.60 0.36
CA VAL A 169 -14.71 -26.28 1.57
C VAL A 169 -15.11 -25.25 2.64
N VAL A 170 -14.25 -24.26 2.90
CA VAL A 170 -14.51 -23.19 3.89
C VAL A 170 -15.70 -22.33 3.46
N PHE A 171 -15.81 -21.99 2.18
CA PHE A 171 -16.94 -21.21 1.65
C PHE A 171 -18.28 -21.92 1.84
N PHE A 172 -18.38 -23.19 1.44
CA PHE A 172 -19.63 -23.96 1.63
C PHE A 172 -19.92 -24.24 3.09
N LEU A 173 -18.90 -24.46 3.92
CA LEU A 173 -19.07 -24.61 5.37
C LEU A 173 -19.62 -23.33 5.99
N TRP A 174 -19.14 -22.16 5.58
CA TRP A 174 -19.66 -20.88 6.03
C TRP A 174 -21.12 -20.68 5.60
N LEU A 175 -21.46 -20.91 4.33
CA LEU A 175 -22.84 -20.80 3.82
C LEU A 175 -23.81 -21.72 4.58
N THR A 176 -23.40 -22.96 4.83
CA THR A 176 -24.22 -23.93 5.56
C THR A 176 -24.33 -23.54 7.02
N GLY A 177 -23.22 -23.10 7.63
CA GLY A 177 -23.18 -22.60 9.00
C GLY A 177 -24.09 -21.39 9.22
N GLU A 178 -24.04 -20.39 8.35
CA GLU A 178 -24.93 -19.22 8.39
C GLU A 178 -26.40 -19.62 8.24
N SER A 179 -26.70 -20.52 7.30
CA SER A 179 -28.07 -21.01 7.10
C SER A 179 -28.62 -21.71 8.34
N VAL A 180 -27.84 -22.59 8.97
CA VAL A 180 -28.23 -23.30 10.19
C VAL A 180 -28.33 -22.34 11.38
N SER A 181 -27.38 -21.41 11.53
CA SER A 181 -27.43 -20.36 12.55
C SER A 181 -28.71 -19.54 12.42
N TYR A 182 -29.08 -19.13 11.20
CA TYR A 182 -30.30 -18.37 10.92
C TYR A 182 -31.57 -19.17 11.25
N MET A 183 -31.62 -20.45 10.88
CA MET A 183 -32.81 -21.29 11.10
C MET A 183 -33.00 -21.70 12.56
N THR A 184 -31.92 -21.91 13.31
CA THR A 184 -31.98 -22.52 14.65
C THR A 184 -31.70 -21.55 15.79
N GLY A 185 -31.02 -20.43 15.51
CA GLY A 185 -30.52 -19.52 16.55
C GLY A 185 -29.48 -20.14 17.48
N ASN A 186 -28.91 -21.30 17.13
CA ASN A 186 -27.99 -22.02 18.01
C ASN A 186 -26.65 -21.27 18.14
N ILE A 187 -26.36 -20.77 19.35
CA ILE A 187 -25.15 -19.99 19.62
C ILE A 187 -23.85 -20.76 19.35
N ALA A 188 -23.82 -22.07 19.58
CA ALA A 188 -22.64 -22.88 19.31
C ALA A 188 -22.34 -22.96 17.81
N VAL A 189 -23.39 -23.08 16.99
CA VAL A 189 -23.28 -23.02 15.52
C VAL A 189 -22.81 -21.65 15.10
N SER A 190 -23.39 -20.57 15.65
CA SER A 190 -22.98 -19.19 15.32
C SER A 190 -21.52 -18.91 15.66
N LEU A 191 -21.01 -19.37 16.81
CA LEU A 191 -19.60 -19.22 17.19
C LEU A 191 -18.68 -19.97 16.23
N PHE A 192 -19.05 -21.21 15.88
CA PHE A 192 -18.30 -22.00 14.90
C PHE A 192 -18.29 -21.34 13.52
N THR A 193 -19.45 -20.89 13.04
CA THR A 193 -19.59 -20.16 11.77
C THR A 193 -18.74 -18.88 11.77
N GLY A 194 -18.63 -18.17 12.88
CA GLY A 194 -17.74 -17.01 13.01
C GLY A 194 -16.26 -17.35 12.79
N ILE A 195 -15.78 -18.49 13.31
CA ILE A 195 -14.40 -18.96 13.08
C ILE A 195 -14.18 -19.31 11.60
N VAL A 196 -15.13 -20.03 10.99
CA VAL A 196 -15.09 -20.36 9.57
C VAL A 196 -15.11 -19.09 8.70
N GLY A 197 -15.93 -18.11 9.09
CA GLY A 197 -16.00 -16.79 8.46
C GLY A 197 -14.67 -16.03 8.54
N ALA A 198 -13.94 -16.13 9.65
CA ALA A 198 -12.60 -15.54 9.78
C ALA A 198 -11.60 -16.16 8.79
N TRP A 199 -11.65 -17.49 8.59
CA TRP A 199 -10.84 -18.16 7.56
C TRP A 199 -11.23 -17.75 6.15
N LEU A 200 -12.54 -17.65 5.88
CA LEU A 200 -13.05 -17.18 4.60
C LEU A 200 -12.60 -15.74 4.30
N GLY A 201 -12.66 -14.85 5.29
CA GLY A 201 -12.14 -13.48 5.19
C GLY A 201 -10.62 -13.45 4.92
N ALA A 202 -9.84 -14.34 5.55
CA ALA A 202 -8.41 -14.44 5.28
C ALA A 202 -8.10 -14.90 3.84
N PHE A 203 -8.90 -15.82 3.28
CA PHE A 203 -8.81 -16.15 1.86
C PHE A 203 -9.13 -14.94 0.98
N GLY A 204 -10.20 -14.22 1.29
CA GLY A 204 -10.60 -13.06 0.54
C GLY A 204 -9.59 -11.92 0.55
N HIS A 205 -8.94 -11.69 1.71
CA HIS A 205 -7.76 -10.82 1.81
C HIS A 205 -6.71 -11.24 0.77
N ASN A 206 -6.33 -12.52 0.72
CA ASN A 206 -5.31 -12.98 -0.23
C ASN A 206 -5.75 -12.89 -1.69
N TRP A 207 -7.03 -13.17 -2.00
CA TRP A 207 -7.57 -13.06 -3.35
C TRP A 207 -7.59 -11.63 -3.88
N VAL A 208 -7.74 -10.63 -3.00
CA VAL A 208 -7.75 -9.22 -3.40
C VAL A 208 -6.39 -8.78 -3.95
N HIS A 209 -5.30 -9.35 -3.46
CA HIS A 209 -3.92 -9.11 -3.93
C HIS A 209 -3.64 -9.68 -5.32
N GLN A 210 -4.52 -10.55 -5.83
CA GLN A 210 -4.30 -11.30 -7.05
C GLN A 210 -5.37 -10.93 -8.10
N PRO A 211 -5.03 -10.11 -9.11
CA PRO A 211 -6.01 -9.54 -10.05
C PRO A 211 -6.89 -10.58 -10.75
N LYS A 212 -6.33 -11.75 -11.07
CA LYS A 212 -7.06 -12.87 -11.66
C LYS A 212 -8.23 -13.30 -10.76
N TYR A 213 -7.97 -13.53 -9.48
CA TYR A 213 -8.96 -14.03 -8.53
C TYR A 213 -9.94 -12.94 -8.07
N LYS A 214 -9.50 -11.68 -7.99
CA LYS A 214 -10.43 -10.55 -7.86
C LYS A 214 -11.41 -10.47 -9.04
N ARG A 215 -10.92 -10.49 -10.28
CA ARG A 215 -11.76 -10.38 -11.49
C ARG A 215 -12.72 -11.55 -11.66
N TRP A 216 -12.31 -12.76 -11.25
CA TRP A 216 -13.16 -13.96 -11.27
C TRP A 216 -14.19 -13.98 -10.13
N GLY A 217 -14.22 -12.94 -9.29
CA GLY A 217 -15.21 -12.77 -8.23
C GLY A 217 -14.91 -13.54 -6.94
N TRP A 218 -13.75 -14.19 -6.81
CA TRP A 218 -13.45 -14.99 -5.62
C TRP A 218 -13.23 -14.13 -4.38
N ALA A 219 -12.70 -12.91 -4.56
CA ALA A 219 -12.63 -11.91 -3.50
C ALA A 219 -14.04 -11.45 -3.06
N LEU A 220 -15.02 -11.39 -3.99
CA LEU A 220 -16.41 -11.07 -3.68
C LEU A 220 -17.08 -12.21 -2.88
N LEU A 221 -16.87 -13.45 -3.30
CA LEU A 221 -17.38 -14.65 -2.62
C LEU A 221 -16.76 -14.92 -1.25
N SER A 222 -15.84 -14.07 -0.78
CA SER A 222 -15.21 -14.22 0.52
C SER A 222 -15.36 -12.97 1.36
N LEU A 223 -14.75 -11.85 0.96
CA LEU A 223 -14.84 -10.61 1.72
C LEU A 223 -16.29 -10.11 1.76
N ASP A 224 -16.93 -9.90 0.60
CA ASP A 224 -18.25 -9.25 0.57
C ASP A 224 -19.33 -10.11 1.23
N THR A 225 -19.26 -11.44 1.06
CA THR A 225 -20.18 -12.37 1.72
C THR A 225 -20.07 -12.34 3.24
N VAL A 226 -18.86 -12.16 3.79
CA VAL A 226 -18.66 -12.06 5.25
C VAL A 226 -18.71 -10.61 5.76
N GLY A 227 -19.24 -9.68 4.96
CA GLY A 227 -19.51 -8.30 5.36
C GLY A 227 -18.35 -7.32 5.20
N PHE A 228 -17.26 -7.72 4.53
CA PHE A 228 -16.13 -6.85 4.21
C PHE A 228 -16.13 -6.45 2.75
N SER A 229 -16.09 -5.16 2.42
CA SER A 229 -16.07 -4.75 1.00
C SER A 229 -14.75 -5.11 0.32
N SER A 230 -14.75 -6.02 -0.66
CA SER A 230 -13.53 -6.34 -1.42
C SER A 230 -12.97 -5.13 -2.18
N GLU A 231 -13.81 -4.18 -2.61
CA GLU A 231 -13.36 -2.94 -3.24
C GLU A 231 -12.73 -1.95 -2.24
N ALA A 232 -13.22 -1.88 -1.01
CA ALA A 232 -12.55 -1.11 0.04
C ALA A 232 -11.20 -1.73 0.38
N TRP A 233 -11.16 -3.05 0.59
CA TRP A 233 -9.93 -3.80 0.83
C TRP A 233 -8.91 -3.63 -0.30
N TYR A 234 -9.34 -3.77 -1.57
CA TYR A 234 -8.48 -3.56 -2.74
C TYR A 234 -7.87 -2.16 -2.75
N ARG A 235 -8.67 -1.14 -2.45
CA ARG A 235 -8.21 0.25 -2.43
C ARG A 235 -7.26 0.53 -1.28
N GLU A 236 -7.47 -0.04 -0.11
CA GLU A 236 -6.76 0.35 1.12
C GLU A 236 -5.56 -0.54 1.45
N HIS A 237 -5.52 -1.77 0.93
CA HIS A 237 -4.48 -2.76 1.31
C HIS A 237 -3.47 -3.08 0.21
N LEU A 238 -3.68 -2.61 -1.02
CA LEU A 238 -2.77 -2.88 -2.15
C LEU A 238 -1.78 -1.75 -2.46
N LEU A 239 -1.90 -0.62 -1.77
CA LEU A 239 -1.11 0.60 -1.97
C LEU A 239 -0.91 1.30 -0.64
#